data_AF-A0A533UG40-F1
#
_entry.id   AF-A0A533UG40-F1
#
_cell.length_a   1.000
_cell.length_b   1.000
_cell.length_c   1.000
_cell.angle_alpha   90.00
_cell.angle_beta   90.00
_cell.angle_gamma   90.00
#
_symmetry.space_group_name_H-M   'P 1'
#
loop_
_entity.id
_entity.type
_entity.pdbx_description
1 polymer ?
#
loop_
_entity_poly.entity_id
_entity_poly.type
_entity_poly.pdbx_seq_one_letter_code
_entity_poly.pdbx_strand_id
1 'polypeptide(L)' 'MGSPNEITIAAHFIASDDSSYITGIELFVDGGIAQI' A
#
# COMPACT_ATOMS: atom_id res chain seq x y z
N MET A 1 1.85 13.64 9.35
CA MET A 1 2.74 13.70 8.18
C MET A 1 3.20 12.27 7.91
N GLY A 2 2.99 11.75 6.71
CA GLY A 2 3.48 10.41 6.35
C GLY A 2 5.01 10.39 6.16
N SER A 3 5.59 9.21 6.30
CA SER A 3 7.02 8.93 6.13
C SER A 3 7.27 8.19 4.81
N PRO A 4 8.36 8.48 4.07
CA PRO A 4 8.73 7.70 2.87
C PRO A 4 8.82 6.20 3.14
N ASN A 5 9.17 5.79 4.36
CA ASN A 5 9.27 4.39 4.74
C ASN A 5 7.92 3.65 4.65
N GLU A 6 6.80 4.35 4.89
CA GLU A 6 5.46 3.75 4.81
C GLU A 6 5.11 3.36 3.36
N ILE A 7 5.55 4.16 2.39
CA ILE A 7 5.41 3.85 0.96
C ILE A 7 6.29 2.65 0.58
N THR A 8 7.52 2.58 1.08
CA THR A 8 8.42 1.44 0.82
C THR A 8 7.80 0.13 1.31
N ILE A 9 7.18 0.12 2.49
CA ILE A 9 6.53 -1.07 3.04
C ILE A 9 5.35 -1.50 2.16
N ALA A 10 4.51 -0.57 1.73
CA ALA A 10 3.38 -0.88 0.86
C ALA A 10 3.82 -1.38 -0.53
N ALA A 11 4.86 -0.77 -1.10
CA ALA A 11 5.46 -1.24 -2.35
C ALA A 11 6.07 -2.64 -2.19
N HIS A 12 6.74 -2.91 -1.06
CA HIS A 12 7.28 -4.22 -0.75
C HIS A 12 6.18 -5.28 -0.66
N PHE A 13 5.05 -4.97 -0.02
CA PHE A 13 3.91 -5.88 0.06
C PHE A 13 3.37 -6.28 -1.32
N ILE A 14 3.17 -5.30 -2.22
CA ILE A 14 2.71 -5.58 -3.59
C ILE A 14 3.75 -6.35 -4.41
N ALA A 15 5.03 -6.21 -4.08
CA ALA A 15 6.12 -6.94 -4.73
C ALA A 15 6.36 -8.34 -4.13
N SER A 16 5.84 -8.65 -2.95
CA SER A 16 6.06 -9.92 -2.25
C SER A 16 4.98 -10.96 -2.57
N ASP A 17 5.29 -12.22 -2.27
CA ASP A 17 4.34 -13.34 -2.41
C ASP A 17 3.11 -13.21 -1.49
N ASP A 18 3.17 -12.35 -0.46
CA ASP A 18 2.06 -12.09 0.45
C ASP A 18 0.86 -11.47 -0.28
N SER A 19 1.09 -10.84 -1.44
CA SER A 19 0.06 -10.25 -2.29
C SER A 19 -0.26 -11.09 -3.54
N SER A 20 0.16 -12.37 -3.58
CA SER A 20 0.03 -13.24 -4.77
C SER A 20 -1.38 -13.40 -5.36
N TYR A 21 -2.43 -13.11 -4.59
CA TYR A 21 -3.82 -13.14 -5.05
C TYR A 21 -4.49 -11.75 -5.12
N ILE A 22 -3.73 -10.68 -4.91
CA ILE A 22 -4.21 -9.29 -4.92
C ILE A 22 -3.80 -8.66 -6.26
N THR A 23 -4.78 -8.40 -7.11
CA THR A 23 -4.57 -7.81 -8.44
C THR A 23 -5.71 -6.89 -8.81
N GLY A 24 -5.44 -5.94 -9.72
CA GLY A 24 -6.45 -4.99 -10.22
C GLY A 24 -6.95 -3.96 -9.20
N ILE A 25 -6.26 -3.82 -8.06
CA ILE A 25 -6.59 -2.84 -7.03
C ILE A 25 -5.78 -1.55 -7.18
N GLU A 26 -6.31 -0.48 -6.61
CA GLU A 26 -5.54 0.72 -6.27
C GLU A 26 -5.29 0.72 -4.76
N LEU A 27 -4.02 0.62 -4.34
CA LEU A 27 -3.64 0.57 -2.93
C LEU A 27 -3.35 1.99 -2.42
N PHE A 28 -4.27 2.54 -1.63
CA PHE A 28 -4.11 3.84 -0.97
C PHE A 28 -3.26 3.73 0.30
N VAL A 29 -2.28 4.63 0.43
CA VAL A 29 -1.41 4.78 1.61
C VAL A 29 -1.41 6.26 2.01
N ASP A 30 -2.58 6.73 2.44
CA ASP A 30 -2.85 8.16 2.66
C ASP A 30 -3.22 8.49 4.12
N GLY A 31 -3.16 7.51 5.02
CA GLY A 31 -3.59 7.69 6.41
C GLY A 31 -5.10 7.84 6.58
N GLY A 32 -5.90 7.37 5.61
CA GLY A 32 -7.36 7.38 5.65
C GLY A 32 -7.99 8.68 5.16
N ILE A 33 -7.23 9.57 4.51
CA ILE A 33 -7.74 10.87 4.03
C ILE A 33 -8.87 10.67 3.00
N ALA A 34 -8.77 9.66 2.15
CA ALA A 34 -9.77 9.34 1.14
C ALA A 34 -10.84 8.34 1.61
N GLN A 35 -10.82 7.93 2.88
CA GLN A 35 -11.72 6.91 3.42
C GLN A 35 -12.71 7.55 4.41
N ILE A 36 -13.96 7.73 3.99
CA ILE A 36 -15.07 8.29 4.81
C ILE A 36 -15.94 7.17 5.39
#